data_AF-A0A2N5GKP2-F1
#
_entry.id   AF-A0A2N5GKP2-F1
#
_cell.length_a   1.000
_cell.length_b   1.000
_cell.length_c   1.000
_cell.angle_alpha   90.00
_cell.angle_beta   90.00
_cell.angle_gamma   90.00
#
_symmetry.space_group_name_H-M   'P 1'
#
loop_
_entity.id
_entity.type
_entity.pdbx_description
1 polymer ?
#
loop_
_entity_poly.entity_id
_entity_poly.type
_entity_poly.pdbx_seq_one_letter_code
_entity_poly.pdbx_strand_id
1 'polypeptide(L)' 'MRIIDTHCDTLYRIYKNRDLIYSESVELQTNINWLQAGEVQVQFYDVFVGPEIKCNPKFQVP' A
#
# COMPACT_ATOMS: atom_id res chain seq x y z
N MET A 1 14.55 -0.21 18.72
CA MET A 1 15.13 -0.57 17.40
C MET A 1 14.37 0.24 16.36
N ARG A 2 15.03 0.78 15.33
CA ARG A 2 14.34 1.58 14.30
C ARG A 2 13.80 0.65 13.21
N ILE A 3 12.47 0.56 13.08
CA ILE A 3 11.82 -0.29 12.06
C ILE A 3 11.58 0.54 10.81
N ILE A 4 12.05 0.03 9.67
CA ILE A 4 11.81 0.58 8.34
C ILE A 4 11.19 -0.55 7.51
N ASP A 5 9.95 -0.34 7.08
CA ASP A 5 9.26 -1.23 6.16
C ASP A 5 9.26 -0.60 4.76
N THR A 6 9.80 -1.34 3.80
CA THR A 6 10.04 -0.86 2.45
C THR A 6 8.94 -1.26 1.45
N HIS A 7 7.88 -1.96 1.85
CA HIS A 7 6.85 -2.41 0.92
C HIS A 7 5.50 -2.72 1.61
N CYS A 8 4.42 -2.09 1.16
CA CYS A 8 3.06 -2.46 1.57
C CYS A 8 2.00 -2.11 0.52
N ASP A 9 0.87 -2.83 0.56
CA ASP A 9 -0.22 -2.72 -0.42
C ASP A 9 -1.41 -1.87 0.08
N THR A 10 -1.25 -1.08 1.14
CA THR A 10 -2.36 -0.34 1.77
C THR A 10 -3.05 0.63 0.81
N LEU A 11 -2.32 1.30 -0.08
CA LEU A 11 -2.92 2.17 -1.10
C LEU A 11 -3.80 1.39 -2.07
N TYR A 12 -3.38 0.18 -2.45
CA TYR A 12 -4.16 -0.70 -3.32
C TYR A 12 -5.43 -1.20 -2.62
N ARG A 13 -5.36 -1.52 -1.32
CA ARG A 13 -6.53 -1.91 -0.50
C ARG A 13 -7.57 -0.79 -0.42
N ILE A 14 -7.15 0.43 -0.12
CA ILE A 14 -8.02 1.62 -0.10
C ILE A 14 -8.58 1.92 -1.50
N TYR A 15 -7.79 1.70 -2.56
CA TYR A 15 -8.27 1.84 -3.93
C TYR A 15 -9.39 0.83 -4.26
N LYS A 16 -9.26 -0.42 -3.84
CA LYS A 16 -10.27 -1.47 -4.06
C LYS A 16 -11.51 -1.31 -3.18
N ASN A 17 -11.38 -0.76 -1.98
CA ASN A 17 -12.49 -0.46 -1.09
C ASN A 17 -12.34 0.95 -0.49
N ARG A 18 -13.16 1.88 -1.00
CA ARG A 18 -13.12 3.30 -0.61
C ARG A 18 -13.76 3.58 0.75
N ASP A 19 -14.43 2.60 1.36
CA ASP A 19 -14.97 2.71 2.71
C ASP A 19 -13.89 2.50 3.78
N LEU A 20 -12.70 2.03 3.39
CA LEU A 20 -11.58 1.87 4.31
C LEU A 20 -10.98 3.24 4.68
N ILE A 21 -10.93 3.51 5.98
CA ILE A 21 -10.36 4.73 6.55
C ILE A 21 -8.96 4.40 7.07
N TYR A 22 -7.96 5.12 6.58
CA TYR A 22 -6.53 4.88 6.88
C TYR A 22 -6.17 4.90 8.37
N SER A 23 -6.97 5.54 9.23
CA SER A 23 -6.74 5.56 10.67
C SER A 23 -7.55 4.53 11.45
N GLU A 24 -8.66 4.02 10.91
CA GLU A 24 -9.66 3.31 11.72
C GLU A 24 -9.87 1.87 11.26
N SER A 25 -9.73 1.62 9.96
CA SER A 25 -9.95 0.29 9.39
C SER A 25 -8.88 -0.68 9.88
N VAL A 26 -9.33 -1.67 10.65
CA VAL A 26 -8.48 -2.74 11.20
C VAL A 26 -7.99 -3.70 10.12
N GLU A 27 -8.65 -3.71 8.95
CA GLU A 27 -8.28 -4.46 7.77
C GLU A 27 -6.99 -3.94 7.11
N LEU A 28 -6.60 -2.69 7.42
CA LEU A 28 -5.35 -2.09 6.96
C LEU A 28 -4.24 -2.38 7.98
N GLN A 29 -3.39 -3.36 7.68
CA GLN A 29 -2.28 -3.77 8.58
C GLN A 29 -1.24 -2.66 8.77
N THR A 30 -1.14 -1.71 7.83
CA THR A 30 -0.27 -0.53 7.95
C THR A 30 -1.07 0.75 8.15
N ASN A 31 -2.19 0.69 8.88
CA ASN A 31 -2.92 1.88 9.29
C ASN A 31 -2.06 2.73 10.25
N ILE A 32 -2.30 4.04 10.34
CA ILE A 32 -1.40 4.92 11.11
C ILE A 32 -1.32 4.57 12.60
N ASN A 33 -2.43 4.09 13.19
CA ASN A 33 -2.49 3.74 14.60
C ASN A 33 -1.62 2.51 14.90
N TRP A 34 -1.64 1.50 14.02
CA TRP A 34 -0.76 0.32 14.13
C TRP A 34 0.71 0.68 13.93
N LEU A 35 1.02 1.53 12.95
CA LEU A 35 2.40 1.96 12.70
C LEU A 35 2.99 2.72 13.89
N GLN A 36 2.19 3.59 14.51
CA GLN A 36 2.60 4.31 15.73
C GLN A 36 2.77 3.37 16.91
N ALA A 37 1.82 2.45 17.14
CA ALA A 37 1.91 1.47 18.23
C ALA A 37 3.10 0.51 18.06
N GLY A 38 3.47 0.19 16.82
CA GLY A 38 4.62 -0.64 16.48
C GLY A 38 5.95 0.11 16.39
N GLU A 39 5.99 1.42 16.69
CA GLU A 39 7.18 2.27 16.58
C GLU A 39 7.86 2.19 15.19
N VAL A 40 7.06 2.08 14.12
CA VAL A 40 7.55 2.09 12.74
C VAL A 40 8.00 3.49 12.37
N GLN A 41 9.27 3.65 12.03
CA GLN A 41 9.85 4.95 11.75
C GLN A 41 9.60 5.39 10.30
N VAL A 42 9.66 4.46 9.36
CA VAL A 42 9.44 4.73 7.94
C VAL A 42 8.64 3.58 7.33
N GLN A 43 7.56 3.91 6.63
CA GLN A 43 6.76 2.98 5.83
C GLN A 43 6.75 3.46 4.38
N PHE A 44 7.07 2.57 3.46
CA PHE A 44 6.92 2.81 2.03
C PHE A 44 5.57 2.25 1.59
N TYR A 45 4.89 2.97 0.71
CA TYR A 45 3.59 2.59 0.18
C TYR A 45 3.70 2.40 -1.32
N ASP A 46 3.38 1.20 -1.80
CA ASP A 46 3.47 0.90 -3.22
C ASP A 46 2.31 1.52 -3.99
N VAL A 47 2.64 2.20 -5.08
CA VAL A 47 1.66 2.61 -6.09
C VAL A 47 1.53 1.44 -7.08
N PHE A 48 0.62 0.52 -6.76
CA PHE A 48 0.38 -0.66 -7.57
C PHE A 48 -0.77 -0.46 -8.55
N VAL A 49 -0.54 -0.83 -9.81
CA VAL A 49 -1.54 -0.84 -10.90
C VAL A 49 -1.86 -2.30 -11.21
N GLY A 50 -3.12 -2.69 -11.01
CA GLY A 50 -3.56 -4.07 -11.20
C GLY A 50 -3.46 -4.55 -12.65
N PRO A 51 -3.28 -5.87 -12.89
CA PRO A 51 -3.11 -6.45 -14.22
C PRO A 51 -4.33 -6.25 -15.14
N GLU A 52 -5.50 -5.96 -14.59
CA GLU A 52 -6.71 -5.61 -15.34
C GLU A 52 -6.60 -4.28 -16.11
N ILE A 53 -5.68 -3.40 -15.69
CA ILE A 53 -5.44 -2.13 -16.37
C ILE A 53 -4.50 -2.39 -17.55
N LYS A 54 -5.00 -2.12 -18.76
CA LYS A 54 -4.19 -2.25 -19.98
C LYS A 54 -3.03 -1.26 -19.95
N CYS A 55 -1.83 -1.76 -19.64
CA CYS A 55 -0.61 -1.03 -19.88
C CYS A 55 -0.35 -0.97 -21.38
N ASN A 56 -0.11 0.22 -21.92
CA ASN A 56 0.33 0.35 -23.30
C ASN A 56 1.71 -0.31 -23.43
N PRO A 57 1.86 -1.42 -24.19
CA PRO A 57 3.14 -2.10 -24.29
C PRO A 57 4.15 -1.19 -24.98
N LYS A 58 5.13 -0.66 -24.22
CA LYS A 58 6.14 0.26 -24.74
C LYS A 58 7.24 -0.44 -25.54
N PHE A 59 7.48 -1.72 -25.27
CA PHE A 59 8.54 -2.49 -25.92
C PHE A 59 8.03 -3.92 -26.17
N GLN A 60 7.72 -4.22 -27.43
CA GLN A 60 7.53 -5.58 -27.93
C GLN A 60 8.63 -5.85 -28.94
N VAL A 61 9.35 -6.96 -28.79
CA VAL A 61 10.25 -7.50 -29.83
C VAL A 61 9.42 -8.38 -30.76
N PRO A 62 9.71 -8.41 -32.08
CA PRO A 62 8.99 -9.22 -33.06
C PRO A 62 9.06 -10.73 -32.77
#